data_AF-A0A016VZP4-F1
#
_entry.id   AF-A0A016VZP4-F1
#
_cell.length_a   1.000
_cell.length_b   1.000
_cell.length_c   1.000
_cell.angle_alpha   90.00
_cell.angle_beta   90.00
_cell.angle_gamma   90.00
#
_symmetry.space_group_name_H-M   'P 1'
#
loop_
_entity.id
_entity.type
_entity.pdbx_description
1 polymer ?
#
loop_
_entity_poly.entity_id
_entity_poly.type
_entity_poly.pdbx_seq_one_letter_code
_entity_poly.pdbx_strand_id
1 'polypeptide(L)'
;MKNPVFQAAEFLVTCQLPEFVSSCVDASVTPIDGESLCDLMHARGINVRYLGDIVRSVLETGPSSYMVSLSVTELIARCAKHVLRQYMNSLPQEQLGCAVSHLLNAVFGNLAFDHSSGANGDKSTKRNSRKSKKASAIGEWVAVNTKEFWIALCQESKNYYAFDLKADCVDSVVEQYGVQKVSLLRRLCNTLGIQLLSRDYQLDASSTRTRQPFTEEDIQNLIPVTKHRQPCANDAKKLFARGQQAMQVGHLREAYECIAESV
;
A
#
# COMPACT_ATOMS: atom_id res chain seq x y z
N MET A 1 -23.70 -33.11 -9.95
CA MET A 1 -23.79 -31.64 -10.10
C MET A 1 -22.50 -31.03 -9.56
N LYS A 2 -21.82 -30.15 -10.30
CA LYS A 2 -20.66 -29.40 -9.77
C LYS A 2 -21.15 -28.52 -8.61
N ASN A 3 -20.34 -28.38 -7.56
CA ASN A 3 -20.65 -27.55 -6.40
C ASN A 3 -20.84 -26.08 -6.85
N PRO A 4 -21.92 -25.38 -6.43
CA PRO A 4 -22.17 -24.00 -6.85
C PRO A 4 -21.02 -23.04 -6.51
N VAL A 5 -20.28 -23.29 -5.42
CA VAL A 5 -19.09 -22.51 -5.05
C VAL A 5 -17.98 -22.71 -6.08
N PHE A 6 -17.80 -23.93 -6.58
CA PHE A 6 -16.81 -24.22 -7.61
C PHE A 6 -17.19 -23.53 -8.93
N GLN A 7 -18.47 -23.57 -9.32
CA GLN A 7 -18.95 -22.90 -10.53
C GLN A 7 -18.78 -21.38 -10.44
N ALA A 8 -19.05 -20.77 -9.29
CA ALA A 8 -18.83 -19.34 -9.09
C ALA A 8 -17.34 -18.98 -9.16
N ALA A 9 -16.46 -19.79 -8.57
CA ALA A 9 -15.01 -19.59 -8.64
C ALA A 9 -14.47 -19.77 -10.06
N GLU A 10 -14.95 -20.80 -10.79
CA GLU A 10 -14.64 -21.04 -12.21
C GLU A 10 -15.06 -19.82 -13.04
N PHE A 11 -16.31 -19.38 -12.93
CA PHE A 11 -16.83 -18.20 -13.63
C PHE A 11 -16.04 -16.92 -13.33
N LEU A 12 -15.63 -16.70 -12.08
CA LEU A 12 -14.86 -15.52 -11.71
C LEU A 12 -13.51 -15.48 -12.45
N VAL A 13 -12.81 -16.61 -12.51
CA VAL A 13 -11.47 -16.69 -13.11
C VAL A 13 -11.53 -16.76 -14.63
N THR A 14 -12.50 -17.50 -15.20
CA THR A 14 -12.56 -17.73 -16.65
C THR A 14 -13.36 -16.68 -17.41
N CYS A 15 -14.24 -15.93 -16.74
CA CYS A 15 -15.13 -14.95 -17.38
C CYS A 15 -14.95 -13.56 -16.78
N GLN A 16 -15.28 -13.35 -15.50
CA GLN A 16 -15.32 -12.00 -14.92
C GLN A 16 -13.98 -11.28 -14.92
N LEU A 17 -12.89 -11.98 -14.55
CA LEU A 17 -11.57 -11.37 -14.51
C LEU A 17 -11.05 -10.99 -15.92
N PRO A 18 -11.09 -11.88 -16.94
CA PRO A 18 -10.78 -11.50 -18.31
C PRO A 18 -11.64 -10.37 -18.86
N GLU A 19 -12.96 -10.40 -18.63
CA GLU A 19 -13.88 -9.34 -19.06
C GLU A 19 -13.55 -7.99 -18.41
N PHE A 20 -13.22 -8.00 -17.11
CA PHE A 20 -12.79 -6.80 -16.41
C PHE A 20 -11.50 -6.22 -16.99
N VAL A 21 -10.49 -7.07 -17.22
CA VAL A 21 -9.22 -6.64 -17.82
C VAL A 21 -9.45 -6.09 -19.22
N SER A 22 -10.22 -6.79 -20.05
CA SER A 22 -10.58 -6.32 -21.40
C SER A 22 -11.25 -4.94 -21.32
N SER A 23 -12.21 -4.76 -20.41
CA SER A 23 -12.92 -3.48 -20.22
C SER A 23 -11.99 -2.33 -19.80
N CYS A 24 -10.88 -2.63 -19.12
CA CYS A 24 -9.91 -1.61 -18.71
C CYS A 24 -8.96 -1.24 -19.85
N VAL A 25 -8.58 -2.24 -20.65
CA VAL A 25 -7.66 -2.10 -21.79
C VAL A 25 -8.34 -1.40 -22.96
N ASP A 26 -9.62 -1.71 -23.23
CA ASP A 26 -10.43 -1.05 -24.26
C ASP A 26 -10.98 0.33 -23.83
N ALA A 27 -10.68 0.74 -22.59
CA ALA A 27 -11.10 1.98 -21.96
C ALA A 27 -12.64 2.16 -21.82
N SER A 28 -13.42 1.09 -21.89
CA SER A 28 -14.84 1.12 -21.50
C SER A 28 -15.03 1.36 -20.00
N VAL A 29 -14.05 0.97 -19.18
CA VAL A 29 -13.93 1.30 -17.76
C VAL A 29 -12.52 1.80 -17.48
N THR A 30 -12.40 3.00 -16.93
CA THR A 30 -11.09 3.65 -16.71
C THR A 30 -10.86 3.96 -15.23
N PRO A 31 -10.18 3.09 -14.48
CA PRO A 31 -9.79 3.41 -13.12
C PRO A 31 -8.80 4.58 -13.13
N ILE A 32 -9.10 5.63 -12.37
CA ILE A 32 -8.27 6.84 -12.31
C ILE A 32 -7.06 6.62 -11.40
N ASP A 33 -7.24 5.86 -10.32
CA ASP A 33 -6.22 5.56 -9.33
C ASP A 33 -6.42 4.17 -8.70
N GLY A 34 -5.54 3.80 -7.77
CA GLY A 34 -5.59 2.49 -7.12
C GLY A 34 -6.84 2.26 -6.27
N GLU A 35 -7.50 3.33 -5.79
CA GLU A 35 -8.78 3.22 -5.06
C GLU A 35 -9.90 2.87 -6.02
N SER A 36 -10.02 3.64 -7.10
CA SER A 36 -10.97 3.39 -8.19
C SER A 36 -10.79 2.00 -8.79
N LEU A 37 -9.54 1.55 -8.98
CA LEU A 37 -9.23 0.18 -9.43
C LEU A 37 -9.81 -0.87 -8.47
N CYS A 38 -9.57 -0.74 -7.17
CA CYS A 38 -10.09 -1.66 -6.18
C CYS A 38 -11.62 -1.66 -6.13
N ASP A 39 -12.25 -0.49 -6.24
CA ASP A 39 -13.70 -0.36 -6.20
C ASP A 39 -14.36 -0.98 -7.43
N LEU A 40 -13.77 -0.79 -8.62
CA LEU A 40 -14.24 -1.40 -9.86
C LEU A 40 -14.06 -2.94 -9.86
N MET A 41 -12.98 -3.44 -9.24
CA MET A 41 -12.82 -4.87 -9.00
C MET A 41 -13.95 -5.39 -8.09
N HIS A 42 -14.19 -4.74 -6.95
CA HIS A 42 -15.22 -5.15 -6.01
C HIS A 42 -16.64 -5.04 -6.60
N ALA A 43 -16.90 -4.03 -7.42
CA ALA A 43 -18.18 -3.85 -8.11
C ALA A 43 -18.51 -5.03 -9.05
N ARG A 44 -17.48 -5.71 -9.58
CA ARG A 44 -17.61 -6.95 -10.36
C ARG A 44 -17.45 -8.22 -9.54
N GLY A 45 -17.42 -8.12 -8.21
CA GLY A 45 -17.22 -9.26 -7.31
C GLY A 45 -15.80 -9.83 -7.32
N ILE A 46 -14.84 -9.13 -7.93
CA ILE A 46 -13.43 -9.55 -7.99
C ILE A 46 -12.74 -9.12 -6.69
N ASN A 47 -12.31 -10.09 -5.90
CA ASN A 47 -11.54 -9.81 -4.70
C ASN A 47 -10.12 -9.30 -5.06
N VAL A 48 -9.59 -8.35 -4.30
CA VAL A 48 -8.26 -7.78 -4.62
C VAL A 48 -7.10 -8.78 -4.51
N ARG A 49 -7.29 -9.97 -3.95
CA ARG A 49 -6.31 -11.06 -4.05
C ARG A 49 -5.94 -11.41 -5.49
N TYR A 50 -6.85 -11.16 -6.44
CA TYR A 50 -6.65 -11.39 -7.88
C TYR A 50 -5.88 -10.26 -8.57
N LEU A 51 -5.38 -9.27 -7.82
CA LEU A 51 -4.61 -8.15 -8.40
C LEU A 51 -3.36 -8.65 -9.14
N GLY A 52 -2.70 -9.71 -8.66
CA GLY A 52 -1.56 -10.29 -9.38
C GLY A 52 -1.94 -10.93 -10.72
N ASP A 53 -3.14 -11.52 -10.82
CA ASP A 53 -3.68 -12.02 -12.08
C ASP A 53 -4.01 -10.88 -13.04
N ILE A 54 -4.60 -9.78 -12.54
CA ILE A 54 -4.85 -8.57 -13.33
C ILE A 54 -3.53 -8.02 -13.88
N VAL A 55 -2.51 -7.85 -13.03
CA VAL A 55 -1.17 -7.37 -13.45
C VAL A 55 -0.62 -8.27 -14.56
N ARG A 56 -0.74 -9.59 -14.42
CA ARG A 56 -0.27 -10.54 -15.45
C ARG A 56 -1.01 -10.34 -16.78
N SER A 57 -2.34 -10.24 -16.75
CA SER A 57 -3.14 -10.08 -17.96
C SER A 57 -2.94 -8.72 -18.64
N VAL A 58 -2.77 -7.62 -17.89
CA VAL A 58 -2.50 -6.31 -18.52
C VAL A 58 -1.10 -6.25 -19.12
N LEU A 59 -0.12 -6.98 -18.57
CA LEU A 59 1.23 -7.05 -19.14
C LEU A 59 1.26 -7.72 -20.52
N GLU A 60 0.34 -8.65 -20.79
CA GLU A 60 0.18 -9.28 -22.12
C GLU A 60 -0.23 -8.27 -23.20
N THR A 61 -0.83 -7.14 -22.81
CA THR A 61 -1.22 -6.05 -23.74
C THR A 61 -0.08 -5.09 -24.07
N GLY A 62 1.05 -5.20 -23.37
CA GLY A 62 2.24 -4.39 -23.56
C GLY A 62 2.64 -3.59 -22.30
N PRO A 63 3.95 -3.46 -22.02
CA PRO A 63 4.46 -2.88 -20.76
C PRO A 63 4.19 -1.38 -20.61
N SER A 64 3.93 -0.67 -21.71
CA SER A 64 3.70 0.79 -21.74
C SER A 64 2.24 1.20 -21.49
N SER A 65 1.33 0.25 -21.27
CA SER A 65 -0.06 0.55 -20.98
C SER A 65 -0.21 1.27 -19.63
N TYR A 66 -1.04 2.31 -19.57
CA TYR A 66 -1.33 3.02 -18.31
C TYR A 66 -1.86 2.05 -17.23
N MET A 67 -2.59 1.01 -17.65
CA MET A 67 -3.12 -0.03 -16.76
C MET A 67 -2.01 -0.87 -16.12
N VAL A 68 -0.88 -1.08 -16.81
CA VAL A 68 0.29 -1.76 -16.22
C VAL A 68 0.85 -0.90 -15.10
N SER A 69 1.17 0.36 -15.38
CA SER A 69 1.71 1.29 -14.38
C SER A 69 0.79 1.42 -13.16
N LEU A 70 -0.52 1.57 -13.39
CA LEU A 70 -1.51 1.69 -12.33
C LEU A 70 -1.63 0.41 -11.48
N SER A 71 -1.79 -0.75 -12.12
CA SER A 71 -2.00 -2.02 -11.41
C SER A 71 -0.75 -2.46 -10.64
N VAL A 72 0.44 -2.21 -11.20
CA VAL A 72 1.72 -2.48 -10.52
C VAL A 72 1.94 -1.51 -9.36
N THR A 73 1.60 -0.22 -9.52
CA THR A 73 1.62 0.76 -8.42
C THR A 73 0.75 0.30 -7.25
N GLU A 74 -0.47 -0.17 -7.54
CA GLU A 74 -1.37 -0.68 -6.51
C GLU A 74 -0.84 -1.94 -5.84
N LEU A 75 -0.27 -2.87 -6.62
CA LEU A 75 0.32 -4.10 -6.12
C LEU A 75 1.48 -3.81 -5.16
N ILE A 76 2.42 -2.96 -5.58
CA ILE A 76 3.59 -2.57 -4.78
C ILE A 76 3.16 -1.84 -3.52
N ALA A 77 2.24 -0.87 -3.61
CA ALA A 77 1.78 -0.14 -2.44
C ALA A 77 1.15 -1.06 -1.37
N ARG A 78 0.42 -2.09 -1.81
CA ARG A 78 -0.17 -3.08 -0.90
C ARG A 78 0.86 -4.02 -0.29
N CYS A 79 1.82 -4.51 -1.08
CA CYS A 79 2.91 -5.35 -0.58
C CYS A 79 3.78 -4.59 0.41
N ALA A 80 4.22 -3.38 0.03
CA ALA A 80 4.96 -2.47 0.91
C ALA A 80 4.18 -2.19 2.20
N LYS A 81 2.87 -1.93 2.14
CA LYS A 81 2.06 -1.81 3.36
C LYS A 81 2.20 -3.02 4.29
N HIS A 82 2.10 -4.24 3.75
CA HIS A 82 2.20 -5.45 4.56
C HIS A 82 3.58 -5.60 5.21
N VAL A 83 4.65 -5.28 4.49
CA VAL A 83 6.02 -5.29 5.00
C VAL A 83 6.20 -4.21 6.07
N LEU A 84 5.85 -2.97 5.76
CA LEU A 84 6.06 -1.81 6.63
C LEU A 84 5.25 -1.88 7.93
N ARG A 85 4.01 -2.39 7.89
CA ARG A 85 3.17 -2.55 9.10
C ARG A 85 3.76 -3.50 10.15
N GLN A 86 4.63 -4.43 9.75
CA GLN A 86 5.31 -5.32 10.70
C GLN A 86 6.24 -4.55 11.63
N TYR A 87 6.81 -3.45 11.14
CA TYR A 87 7.65 -2.56 11.91
C TYR A 87 6.80 -1.51 12.65
N MET A 88 5.89 -0.82 11.97
CA MET A 88 5.21 0.35 12.53
C MET A 88 4.21 0.05 13.65
N ASN A 89 3.54 -1.12 13.64
CA ASN A 89 2.44 -1.41 14.57
C ASN A 89 2.87 -1.53 16.04
N SER A 90 4.17 -1.66 16.29
CA SER A 90 4.73 -1.98 17.60
C SER A 90 5.75 -0.94 18.07
N LEU A 91 5.85 0.19 17.36
CA LEU A 91 6.74 1.28 17.71
C LEU A 91 6.12 2.21 18.75
N PRO A 92 6.91 2.68 19.73
CA PRO A 92 6.55 3.84 20.54
C PRO A 92 6.33 5.08 19.66
N GLN A 93 5.42 5.96 20.08
CA GLN A 93 5.09 7.18 19.34
C GLN A 93 6.32 8.08 19.10
N GLU A 94 7.26 8.10 20.05
CA GLU A 94 8.50 8.88 20.00
C GLU A 94 9.45 8.45 18.87
N GLN A 95 9.36 7.20 18.40
CA GLN A 95 10.24 6.66 17.36
C GLN A 95 9.57 6.62 15.98
N LEU A 96 8.33 7.12 15.87
CA LEU A 96 7.54 6.92 14.68
C LEU A 96 8.05 7.75 13.49
N GLY A 97 8.45 9.00 13.72
CA GLY A 97 8.95 9.89 12.68
C GLY A 97 10.25 9.39 12.05
N CYS A 98 11.26 9.12 12.89
CA CYS A 98 12.52 8.52 12.45
C CYS A 98 12.34 7.15 11.78
N ALA A 99 11.44 6.28 12.29
CA ALA A 99 11.20 4.99 11.66
C ALA A 99 10.48 5.09 10.31
N VAL A 100 9.45 5.93 10.19
CA VAL A 100 8.71 6.10 8.93
C VAL A 100 9.61 6.71 7.86
N SER A 101 10.42 7.72 8.18
CA SER A 101 11.35 8.32 7.23
C SER A 101 12.41 7.31 6.76
N HIS A 102 13.01 6.53 7.68
CA HIS A 102 13.93 5.44 7.34
C HIS A 102 13.29 4.40 6.42
N LEU A 103 12.09 3.93 6.76
CA LEU A 103 11.37 2.95 5.96
C LEU A 103 11.00 3.48 4.57
N LEU A 104 10.58 4.74 4.44
CA LEU A 104 10.34 5.38 3.14
C LEU A 104 11.65 5.51 2.32
N ASN A 105 12.78 5.77 2.97
CA ASN A 105 14.09 5.76 2.32
C ASN A 105 14.51 4.34 1.87
N ALA A 106 14.07 3.28 2.55
CA ALA A 106 14.25 1.91 2.06
C ALA A 106 13.46 1.65 0.76
N VAL A 107 12.29 2.29 0.61
CA VAL A 107 11.45 2.16 -0.60
C VAL A 107 11.97 3.01 -1.77
N PHE A 108 12.20 4.31 -1.54
CA PHE A 108 12.45 5.31 -2.58
C PHE A 108 13.90 5.80 -2.68
N GLY A 109 14.70 5.48 -1.67
CA GLY A 109 16.11 5.85 -1.58
C GLY A 109 17.03 4.65 -1.82
N ASN A 110 18.28 4.84 -1.42
CA ASN A 110 19.29 3.79 -1.40
C ASN A 110 19.94 3.76 -0.01
N LEU A 111 19.35 2.97 0.87
CA LEU A 111 19.92 2.66 2.18
C LEU A 111 20.87 1.48 2.03
N ALA A 112 22.17 1.75 2.05
CA ALA A 112 23.19 0.75 2.17
C ALA A 112 23.63 0.63 3.64
N PHE A 113 23.64 -0.59 4.18
CA PHE A 113 24.52 -0.89 5.31
C PHE A 113 25.92 -1.09 4.75
N ASP A 114 26.72 -0.03 4.77
CA ASP A 114 28.16 -0.20 4.63
C ASP A 114 28.63 -0.84 5.94
N HIS A 115 29.13 -2.09 5.90
CA HIS A 115 29.79 -2.72 7.06
C HIS A 115 31.11 -2.02 7.44
N SER A 116 31.32 -0.78 7.00
CA SER A 116 32.57 -0.03 7.08
C SER A 116 32.38 1.36 7.70
N SER A 117 31.64 1.48 8.80
CA SER A 117 31.67 2.69 9.64
C SER A 117 31.47 2.36 11.12
N GLY A 118 32.58 1.93 11.74
CA GLY A 118 32.98 2.21 13.12
C GLY A 118 31.94 2.18 14.24
N ALA A 119 31.71 0.99 14.81
CA ALA A 119 31.51 0.85 16.24
C ALA A 119 32.47 -0.23 16.75
N ASN A 120 33.59 0.21 17.33
CA ASN A 120 34.44 -0.65 18.15
C ASN A 120 33.60 -1.15 19.33
N GLY A 121 33.26 -2.43 19.33
CA GLY A 121 32.50 -3.08 20.39
C GLY A 121 32.63 -4.60 20.23
N ASP A 122 33.13 -5.23 21.29
CA ASP A 122 33.81 -6.52 21.30
C ASP A 122 33.00 -7.77 20.85
N LYS A 123 33.78 -8.77 20.47
CA LYS A 123 33.55 -10.14 20.00
C LYS A 123 32.32 -10.96 20.45
N SER A 124 31.95 -11.84 19.50
CA SER A 124 31.41 -13.22 19.67
C SER A 124 29.94 -13.32 20.07
N THR A 125 29.07 -14.13 19.44
CA THR A 125 29.21 -15.56 19.12
C THR A 125 28.33 -15.98 17.94
N LYS A 126 28.84 -16.90 17.10
CA LYS A 126 28.07 -17.74 16.19
C LYS A 126 26.87 -18.38 16.89
N ARG A 127 25.66 -18.30 16.31
CA ARG A 127 24.70 -19.41 16.40
C ARG A 127 23.66 -19.41 15.27
N ASN A 128 23.64 -20.56 14.61
CA ASN A 128 22.74 -20.99 13.55
C ASN A 128 21.36 -21.30 14.15
N SER A 129 20.27 -20.68 13.69
CA SER A 129 18.92 -21.26 13.80
C SER A 129 17.95 -20.66 12.76
N ARG A 130 17.55 -21.49 11.79
CA ARG A 130 16.35 -21.27 10.98
C ARG A 130 15.12 -21.43 11.90
N LYS A 131 14.47 -20.32 12.22
CA LYS A 131 13.10 -20.29 12.73
C LYS A 131 12.54 -18.92 12.41
N SER A 132 11.40 -18.89 11.72
CA SER A 132 10.60 -17.69 11.49
C SER A 132 10.45 -16.94 12.82
N LYS A 133 11.19 -15.83 12.96
CA LYS A 133 11.07 -14.93 14.11
C LYS A 133 10.03 -13.89 13.73
N LYS A 134 8.89 -13.91 14.41
CA LYS A 134 8.10 -12.68 14.55
C LYS A 134 9.01 -11.64 15.20
N ALA A 135 9.23 -10.55 14.48
CA ALA A 135 10.04 -9.40 14.85
C ALA A 135 9.76 -8.95 16.30
N SER A 136 10.82 -8.79 17.09
CA SER A 136 10.76 -8.13 18.39
C SER A 136 10.96 -6.63 18.13
N ALA A 137 9.89 -5.87 18.28
CA ALA A 137 9.68 -4.51 17.77
C ALA A 137 10.68 -3.40 18.14
N ILE A 138 11.65 -3.63 19.03
CA ILE A 138 12.53 -2.58 19.52
C ILE A 138 13.78 -2.53 18.63
N GLY A 139 13.79 -1.60 17.67
CA GLY A 139 14.97 -1.24 16.88
C GLY A 139 15.24 -2.07 15.62
N GLU A 140 14.47 -3.13 15.33
CA GLU A 140 14.66 -3.94 14.12
C GLU A 140 14.44 -3.14 12.81
N TRP A 141 13.64 -2.08 12.86
CA TRP A 141 13.41 -1.19 11.72
C TRP A 141 14.68 -0.47 11.26
N VAL A 142 15.61 -0.20 12.18
CA VAL A 142 16.89 0.47 11.87
C VAL A 142 17.72 -0.38 10.91
N ALA A 143 17.68 -1.70 11.09
CA ALA A 143 18.44 -2.65 10.27
C ALA A 143 17.89 -2.84 8.84
N VAL A 144 16.69 -2.31 8.55
CA VAL A 144 16.08 -2.43 7.22
C VAL A 144 16.90 -1.63 6.21
N ASN A 145 17.35 -2.29 5.16
CA ASN A 145 17.99 -1.66 4.00
C ASN A 145 17.16 -1.84 2.73
N THR A 146 17.49 -1.09 1.68
CA THR A 146 16.77 -1.12 0.40
C THR A 146 16.71 -2.53 -0.17
N LYS A 147 17.84 -3.26 -0.19
CA LYS A 147 17.91 -4.61 -0.76
C LYS A 147 17.00 -5.60 -0.02
N GLU A 148 17.09 -5.66 1.30
CA GLU A 148 16.27 -6.55 2.12
C GLU A 148 14.78 -6.21 2.03
N PHE A 149 14.45 -4.91 2.00
CA PHE A 149 13.08 -4.46 1.82
C PHE A 149 12.48 -4.94 0.49
N TRP A 150 13.19 -4.76 -0.63
CA TRP A 150 12.70 -5.17 -1.95
C TRP A 150 12.62 -6.69 -2.10
N ILE A 151 13.51 -7.46 -1.47
CA ILE A 151 13.37 -8.93 -1.37
C ILE A 151 12.09 -9.30 -0.64
N ALA A 152 11.82 -8.69 0.53
CA ALA A 152 10.60 -8.94 1.30
C ALA A 152 9.33 -8.55 0.52
N LEU A 153 9.38 -7.43 -0.20
CA LEU A 153 8.27 -6.95 -1.03
C LEU A 153 7.96 -7.91 -2.19
N CYS A 154 8.98 -8.36 -2.92
CA CYS A 154 8.81 -9.33 -4.01
C CYS A 154 8.31 -10.68 -3.49
N GLN A 155 8.76 -11.10 -2.30
CA GLN A 155 8.25 -12.31 -1.64
C GLN A 155 6.77 -12.17 -1.23
N GLU A 156 6.37 -11.00 -0.73
CA GLU A 156 4.98 -10.70 -0.39
C GLU A 156 4.08 -10.70 -1.64
N SER A 157 4.54 -10.08 -2.74
CA SER A 157 3.86 -10.12 -4.04
C SER A 157 3.61 -11.56 -4.51
N LYS A 158 4.63 -12.41 -4.39
CA LYS A 158 4.54 -13.81 -4.79
C LYS A 158 3.60 -14.61 -3.90
N ASN A 159 3.71 -14.45 -2.59
CA ASN A 159 2.93 -15.25 -1.62
C ASN A 159 1.46 -14.84 -1.56
N TYR A 160 1.19 -13.53 -1.57
CA TYR A 160 -0.15 -13.01 -1.34
C TYR A 160 -0.94 -12.84 -2.65
N TYR A 161 -0.27 -12.41 -3.71
CA TYR A 161 -0.90 -12.08 -5.00
C TYR A 161 -0.53 -13.05 -6.13
N ALA A 162 0.27 -14.09 -5.86
CA ALA A 162 0.72 -15.05 -6.88
C ALA A 162 1.42 -14.38 -8.09
N PHE A 163 2.06 -13.23 -7.88
CA PHE A 163 2.78 -12.49 -8.91
C PHE A 163 4.27 -12.39 -8.60
N ASP A 164 5.11 -12.90 -9.49
CA ASP A 164 6.57 -12.89 -9.37
C ASP A 164 7.12 -11.53 -9.83
N LEU A 165 7.08 -10.54 -8.93
CA LEU A 165 7.65 -9.21 -9.17
C LEU A 165 9.18 -9.33 -9.17
N LYS A 166 9.82 -8.86 -10.25
CA LYS A 166 11.28 -8.91 -10.42
C LYS A 166 11.86 -7.51 -10.34
N ALA A 167 11.97 -6.99 -9.11
CA ALA A 167 12.55 -5.68 -8.84
C ALA A 167 13.45 -5.72 -7.60
N ASP A 168 14.51 -4.93 -7.63
CA ASP A 168 15.50 -4.74 -6.57
C ASP A 168 15.50 -3.32 -5.99
N CYS A 169 14.94 -2.35 -6.72
CA CYS A 169 14.73 -0.97 -6.29
C CYS A 169 13.55 -0.33 -7.05
N VAL A 170 13.16 0.88 -6.63
CA VAL A 170 12.06 1.62 -7.27
C VAL A 170 12.39 1.99 -8.73
N ASP A 171 13.65 2.24 -9.06
CA ASP A 171 14.07 2.62 -10.42
C ASP A 171 13.84 1.46 -11.40
N SER A 172 14.15 0.23 -11.00
CA SER A 172 13.87 -0.97 -11.80
C SER A 172 12.38 -1.15 -12.09
N VAL A 173 11.51 -0.77 -11.15
CA VAL A 173 10.04 -0.79 -11.37
C VAL A 173 9.61 0.28 -12.37
N VAL A 174 10.20 1.48 -12.28
CA VAL A 174 9.92 2.59 -13.21
C VAL A 174 10.29 2.18 -14.63
N GLU A 175 11.48 1.59 -14.81
CA GLU A 175 11.96 1.15 -16.11
C GLU A 175 11.13 -0.01 -16.68
N GLN A 176 10.79 -1.00 -15.85
CA GLN A 176 10.10 -2.21 -16.32
C GLN A 176 8.60 -2.02 -16.54
N TYR A 177 7.94 -1.19 -15.71
CA TYR A 177 6.48 -1.11 -15.64
C TYR A 177 5.93 0.31 -15.83
N GLY A 178 6.78 1.32 -16.05
CA GLY A 178 6.35 2.71 -16.25
C GLY A 178 5.71 3.34 -15.01
N VAL A 179 6.02 2.84 -13.81
CA VAL A 179 5.50 3.38 -12.55
C VAL A 179 6.08 4.77 -12.28
N GLN A 180 5.23 5.70 -11.88
CA GLN A 180 5.66 7.03 -11.44
C GLN A 180 5.92 7.04 -9.93
N LYS A 181 7.13 7.43 -9.50
CA LYS A 181 7.52 7.43 -8.08
C LYS A 181 6.62 8.29 -7.20
N VAL A 182 6.20 9.46 -7.70
CA VAL A 182 5.27 10.35 -6.99
C VAL A 182 3.90 9.70 -6.78
N SER A 183 3.39 9.01 -7.80
CA SER A 183 2.11 8.28 -7.72
C SER A 183 2.20 7.12 -6.73
N LEU A 184 3.31 6.38 -6.71
CA LEU A 184 3.57 5.34 -5.73
C LEU A 184 3.69 5.90 -4.31
N LEU A 185 4.41 7.01 -4.13
CA LEU A 185 4.55 7.68 -2.83
C LEU A 185 3.19 8.11 -2.28
N ARG A 186 2.40 8.82 -3.10
CA ARG A 186 1.04 9.23 -2.74
C ARG A 186 0.19 8.03 -2.34
N ARG A 187 0.26 6.94 -3.12
CA ARG A 187 -0.51 5.73 -2.83
C ARG A 187 -0.09 5.06 -1.52
N LEU A 188 1.21 5.00 -1.24
CA LEU A 188 1.74 4.49 0.02
C LEU A 188 1.30 5.34 1.22
N CYS A 189 1.43 6.66 1.11
CA CYS A 189 0.99 7.60 2.14
C CYS A 189 -0.49 7.40 2.47
N ASN A 190 -1.37 7.35 1.48
CA ASN A 190 -2.80 7.12 1.69
C ASN A 190 -3.09 5.74 2.30
N THR A 191 -2.34 4.71 1.90
CA THR A 191 -2.56 3.32 2.34
C THR A 191 -2.06 3.05 3.77
N LEU A 192 -1.03 3.78 4.20
CA LEU A 192 -0.43 3.70 5.53
C LEU A 192 -0.93 4.78 6.49
N GLY A 193 -1.56 5.83 5.95
CA GLY A 193 -1.99 7.00 6.70
C GLY A 193 -0.87 7.98 7.01
N ILE A 194 0.21 8.00 6.23
CA ILE A 194 1.36 8.89 6.45
C ILE A 194 1.03 10.26 5.86
N GLN A 195 1.17 11.31 6.68
CA GLN A 195 1.09 12.69 6.23
C GLN A 195 2.50 13.27 6.17
N LEU A 196 2.91 13.67 4.96
CA LEU A 196 4.20 14.30 4.70
C LEU A 196 4.10 15.82 4.68
N LEU A 197 5.20 16.49 5.01
CA LEU A 197 5.39 17.92 4.79
C LEU A 197 5.23 18.26 3.30
N SER A 198 4.58 19.38 3.00
CA SER A 198 4.44 19.84 1.62
C SER A 198 5.75 20.48 1.15
N ARG A 199 6.55 19.71 0.39
CA ARG A 199 7.75 20.20 -0.29
C ARG A 199 8.07 19.36 -1.53
N ASP A 200 8.98 19.85 -2.35
CA ASP A 200 9.47 19.12 -3.51
C ASP A 200 10.50 18.05 -3.11
N TYR A 201 10.04 16.80 -3.08
CA TYR A 201 10.88 15.64 -2.80
C TYR A 201 11.68 15.24 -4.04
N GLN A 202 13.00 15.17 -3.91
CA GLN A 202 13.88 14.74 -5.01
C GLN A 202 13.84 13.22 -5.18
N LEU A 203 12.80 12.72 -5.86
CA LEU A 203 12.57 11.29 -6.12
C LEU A 203 13.38 10.73 -7.32
N ASP A 204 13.96 11.58 -8.16
CA ASP A 204 14.68 11.19 -9.38
C ASP A 204 16.16 11.56 -9.38
N ALA A 205 16.71 12.01 -8.25
CA ALA A 205 18.12 12.35 -8.16
C ALA A 205 19.00 11.11 -8.44
N SER A 206 19.74 11.16 -9.57
CA SER A 206 20.71 10.16 -10.03
C SER A 206 22.02 10.15 -9.20
N SER A 207 22.22 11.15 -8.35
CA SER A 207 23.44 11.34 -7.58
C SER A 207 23.25 10.91 -6.13
N THR A 208 23.79 9.73 -5.77
CA THR A 208 24.64 9.43 -4.58
C THR A 208 24.45 7.99 -4.10
N ARG A 209 25.57 7.41 -3.67
CA ARG A 209 25.74 6.09 -3.03
C ARG A 209 24.79 5.84 -1.84
N THR A 210 24.25 6.91 -1.27
CA THR A 210 23.32 6.93 -0.14
C THR A 210 22.30 8.03 -0.39
N ARG A 211 21.15 7.67 -0.95
CA ARG A 211 20.08 8.61 -1.29
C ARG A 211 18.97 8.47 -0.27
N GLN A 212 18.68 9.54 0.47
CA GLN A 212 17.67 9.58 1.52
C GLN A 212 16.74 10.78 1.30
N PRO A 213 15.69 10.65 0.46
CA PRO A 213 14.79 11.77 0.16
C PRO A 213 13.97 12.27 1.36
N PHE A 214 13.78 11.44 2.39
CA PHE A 214 12.96 11.73 3.56
C PHE A 214 13.80 11.88 4.82
N THR A 215 13.45 12.84 5.66
CA THR A 215 13.96 13.04 7.02
C THR A 215 12.82 12.91 8.02
N GLU A 216 13.13 12.87 9.32
CA GLU A 216 12.11 12.81 10.36
C GLU A 216 11.18 14.04 10.36
N GLU A 217 11.72 15.22 10.05
CA GLU A 217 10.97 16.49 9.97
C GLU A 217 9.89 16.48 8.88
N ASP A 218 10.02 15.58 7.90
CA ASP A 218 9.01 15.40 6.87
C ASP A 218 7.74 14.72 7.36
N ILE A 219 7.81 13.96 8.46
CA ILE A 219 6.69 13.16 8.95
C ILE A 219 5.84 14.01 9.89
N GLN A 220 4.77 14.60 9.34
CA GLN A 220 3.89 15.47 10.13
C GLN A 220 2.93 14.69 11.02
N ASN A 221 2.28 13.66 10.47
CA ASN A 221 1.30 12.84 11.21
C ASN A 221 1.26 11.41 10.67
N LEU A 222 0.74 10.50 11.51
CA LEU A 222 0.29 9.18 11.11
C LEU A 222 -1.18 8.99 11.50
N ILE A 223 -2.07 8.94 10.52
CA ILE A 223 -3.51 8.80 10.69
C ILE A 223 -3.90 7.31 10.57
N PRO A 224 -4.47 6.68 11.61
CA PRO A 224 -4.81 5.27 11.53
C PRO A 224 -5.85 4.94 10.43
N VAL A 225 -5.44 4.14 9.44
CA VAL A 225 -6.34 3.63 8.40
C VAL A 225 -6.96 2.30 8.84
N THR A 226 -8.20 2.38 9.35
CA THR A 226 -8.94 1.23 9.90
C THR A 226 -10.04 0.77 8.94
N LYS A 227 -10.14 -0.55 8.69
CA LYS A 227 -11.23 -1.13 7.89
C LYS A 227 -12.52 -1.32 8.70
N HIS A 228 -12.38 -1.60 9.99
CA HIS A 228 -13.48 -1.88 10.89
C HIS A 228 -13.24 -1.04 12.16
N ARG A 229 -14.14 -0.11 12.46
CA ARG A 229 -14.21 0.56 13.77
C ARG A 229 -15.22 -0.20 14.62
N GLN A 230 -14.79 -0.72 15.75
CA GLN A 230 -15.69 -1.27 16.76
C GLN A 230 -15.46 -0.51 18.07
N PRO A 231 -16.52 0.06 18.69
CA PRO A 231 -17.93 0.04 18.26
C PRO A 231 -18.23 0.96 17.07
N CYS A 232 -19.08 0.50 16.14
CA CYS A 232 -19.68 1.37 15.13
C CYS A 232 -20.69 2.29 15.83
N ALA A 233 -20.56 3.61 15.66
CA ALA A 233 -21.54 4.59 16.13
C ALA A 233 -22.81 4.52 15.25
N ASN A 234 -23.58 3.43 15.38
CA ASN A 234 -24.81 3.21 14.63
C ASN A 234 -25.83 4.31 14.90
N ASP A 235 -25.85 4.86 16.11
CA ASP A 235 -26.77 5.93 16.48
C ASP A 235 -26.40 7.25 15.80
N ALA A 236 -25.11 7.59 15.72
CA ALA A 236 -24.62 8.72 14.93
C ALA A 236 -25.01 8.59 13.44
N LYS A 237 -24.85 7.38 12.85
CA LYS A 237 -25.28 7.14 11.46
C LYS A 237 -26.79 7.34 11.25
N LYS A 238 -27.62 6.86 12.19
CA LYS A 238 -29.08 7.06 12.14
C LYS A 238 -29.45 8.53 12.28
N LEU A 239 -28.80 9.25 13.20
CA LEU A 239 -29.01 10.69 13.41
C LEU A 239 -28.62 11.47 12.16
N PHE A 240 -27.48 11.18 11.53
CA PHE A 240 -27.08 11.82 10.29
C PHE A 240 -28.07 11.57 9.15
N ALA A 241 -28.52 10.32 8.97
CA ALA A 241 -29.52 9.97 7.94
C ALA A 241 -30.88 10.66 8.20
N ARG A 242 -31.33 10.70 9.46
CA ARG A 242 -32.53 11.45 9.86
C ARG A 242 -32.37 12.94 9.60
N GLY A 243 -31.21 13.51 9.89
CA GLY A 243 -30.90 14.90 9.62
C GLY A 243 -30.96 15.23 8.13
N GLN A 244 -30.43 14.36 7.27
CA GLN A 244 -30.55 14.49 5.81
C GLN A 244 -32.01 14.44 5.34
N GLN A 245 -32.82 13.52 5.88
CA GLN A 245 -34.24 13.42 5.55
C GLN A 245 -35.02 14.67 6.01
N ALA A 246 -34.80 15.13 7.24
CA ALA A 246 -35.40 16.35 7.77
C ALA A 246 -35.03 17.58 6.93
N MET A 247 -33.79 17.64 6.44
CA MET A 247 -33.32 18.70 5.54
C MET A 247 -34.07 18.67 4.19
N GLN A 248 -34.30 17.49 3.60
CA GLN A 248 -35.05 17.35 2.35
C GLN A 248 -36.52 17.75 2.49
N VAL A 249 -37.12 17.50 3.65
CA VAL A 249 -38.52 17.86 3.97
C VAL A 249 -38.66 19.35 4.35
N GLY A 250 -37.54 20.05 4.61
CA GLY A 250 -37.53 21.47 4.98
C GLY A 250 -37.56 21.74 6.48
N HIS A 251 -37.44 20.71 7.32
CA HIS A 251 -37.34 20.83 8.78
C HIS A 251 -35.90 21.18 9.21
N LEU A 252 -35.49 22.42 8.96
CA LEU A 252 -34.09 22.86 9.12
C LEU A 252 -33.58 22.78 10.57
N ARG A 253 -34.44 23.00 11.57
CA ARG A 253 -34.05 22.91 12.98
C ARG A 253 -33.74 21.48 13.41
N GLU A 254 -34.63 20.54 13.10
CA GLU A 254 -34.44 19.12 13.38
C GLU A 254 -33.24 18.56 12.60
N ALA A 255 -33.06 19.00 11.35
CA ALA A 255 -31.89 18.65 10.55
C ALA A 255 -30.59 19.10 11.22
N TYR A 256 -30.52 20.34 11.70
CA TYR A 256 -29.36 20.87 12.39
C TYR A 256 -29.05 20.11 13.67
N GLU A 257 -30.05 19.89 14.53
CA GLU A 257 -29.90 19.16 15.80
C GLU A 257 -29.40 17.72 15.56
N CYS A 258 -30.03 16.99 14.63
CA CYS A 258 -29.64 15.62 14.30
C CYS A 258 -28.24 15.52 13.68
N ILE A 259 -27.85 16.48 12.83
CA ILE A 259 -26.51 16.49 12.22
C ILE A 259 -25.46 16.86 13.28
N ALA A 260 -25.72 17.84 14.14
CA ALA A 260 -24.80 18.25 15.19
C ALA A 260 -24.50 17.13 16.20
N GLU A 261 -25.50 16.33 16.58
CA GLU A 261 -25.31 15.18 17.48
C GLU A 261 -24.63 13.97 16.81
N SER A 262 -24.56 13.95 15.48
CA SER A 262 -23.99 12.82 14.72
C SER A 262 -22.49 12.91 14.46
N VAL A 263 -21.86 14.06 14.74
CA VAL A 263 -20.44 14.36 14.50
C VAL A 263 -19.63 14.14 15.77
#